data_AF-A0A0M6WX71-F1
#
_entry.id   AF-A0A0M6WX71-F1
#
_cell.length_a   1.000
_cell.length_b   1.000
_cell.length_c   1.000
_cell.angle_alpha   90.00
_cell.angle_beta   90.00
_cell.angle_gamma   90.00
#
_symmetry.space_group_name_H-M   'P 1'
#
loop_
_entity.id
_entity.type
_entity.pdbx_description
1 polymer ?
#
loop_
_entity_poly.entity_id
_entity_poly.type
_entity_poly.pdbx_seq_one_letter_code
_entity_poly.pdbx_strand_id
1 'polypeptide(L)'
;MNIIDKKSHNELINILNELITTIELMRTEKKDYLLNQNQEEAKEWLKFLCEHTDKEELKTLEDEIANRFVFKFDVEIDTGELDGRRVSLMKEYLIKSNEFLK
;
A
#
# COMPACT_ATOMS: atom_id res chain seq x y z
N MET A 1 -20.80 -5.22 -14.14
CA MET A 1 -19.37 -5.06 -13.79
C MET A 1 -19.33 -4.08 -12.65
N ASN A 2 -18.97 -4.55 -11.46
CA ASN A 2 -18.96 -3.73 -10.25
C ASN A 2 -17.61 -3.02 -10.19
N ILE A 3 -17.45 -1.94 -10.95
CA ILE A 3 -16.15 -1.27 -11.10
C ILE A 3 -15.99 -0.13 -10.11
N ILE A 4 -14.76 0.10 -9.67
CA ILE A 4 -14.40 1.31 -8.91
C ILE A 4 -14.49 2.53 -9.85
N ASP A 5 -14.86 3.69 -9.31
CA ASP A 5 -14.80 4.93 -10.09
C ASP A 5 -13.36 5.44 -10.23
N LYS A 6 -13.11 6.19 -11.30
CA LYS A 6 -11.77 6.68 -11.65
C LYS A 6 -11.14 7.55 -10.56
N LYS A 7 -11.93 8.33 -9.81
CA LYS A 7 -11.39 9.23 -8.80
C LYS A 7 -10.87 8.43 -7.61
N SER A 8 -11.69 7.52 -7.09
CA SER A 8 -11.32 6.62 -6.01
C SER A 8 -10.16 5.70 -6.40
N HIS A 9 -10.15 5.20 -7.64
CA HIS A 9 -9.05 4.38 -8.15
C HIS A 9 -7.72 5.14 -8.17
N ASN A 10 -7.72 6.36 -8.69
CA ASN A 10 -6.53 7.22 -8.70
C ASN A 10 -6.07 7.58 -7.29
N GLU A 11 -6.99 7.73 -6.33
CA GLU A 11 -6.64 8.00 -4.93
C GLU A 11 -5.86 6.82 -4.32
N LEU A 12 -6.32 5.58 -4.53
CA LEU A 12 -5.60 4.38 -4.11
C LEU A 12 -4.22 4.26 -4.78
N ILE A 13 -4.14 4.56 -6.08
CA ILE A 13 -2.87 4.57 -6.84
C ILE A 13 -1.89 5.59 -6.24
N ASN A 14 -2.36 6.78 -5.88
CA ASN A 14 -1.51 7.82 -5.30
C ASN A 14 -0.97 7.40 -3.94
N ILE A 15 -1.79 6.76 -3.10
CA ILE A 15 -1.36 6.25 -1.79
C ILE A 15 -0.24 5.20 -1.96
N LEU A 16 -0.39 4.25 -2.88
CA LEU A 16 0.65 3.24 -3.14
C LEU A 16 1.93 3.86 -3.72
N ASN A 17 1.83 4.84 -4.62
CA ASN A 17 3.00 5.56 -5.13
C ASN A 17 3.75 6.31 -4.02
N GLU A 18 3.01 6.96 -3.11
CA GLU A 18 3.62 7.64 -1.97
C GLU A 18 4.25 6.64 -0.98
N LEU A 19 3.63 5.48 -0.78
CA LEU A 19 4.20 4.39 0.03
C LEU A 19 5.53 3.92 -0.55
N ILE A 20 5.58 3.66 -1.86
CA ILE A 20 6.81 3.24 -2.55
C ILE A 20 7.90 4.30 -2.40
N THR A 21 7.56 5.58 -2.65
CA THR A 21 8.51 6.70 -2.53
C THR A 21 9.03 6.85 -1.10
N THR A 22 8.16 6.70 -0.10
CA THR A 22 8.54 6.76 1.32
C THR A 22 9.53 5.65 1.67
N ILE A 23 9.26 4.41 1.22
CA ILE A 23 10.15 3.28 1.46
C ILE A 23 11.48 3.47 0.71
N GLU A 24 11.46 4.00 -0.52
CA GLU A 24 12.68 4.33 -1.27
C GLU A 24 13.58 5.30 -0.51
N LEU A 25 13.01 6.36 0.06
CA LEU A 25 13.74 7.32 0.89
C LEU A 25 14.32 6.63 2.13
N MET A 26 13.52 5.84 2.86
CA MET A 26 14.01 5.09 4.01
C MET A 26 15.17 4.15 3.66
N ARG A 27 15.13 3.51 2.48
CA ARG A 27 16.19 2.62 2.00
C ARG A 27 17.50 3.33 1.68
N THR A 28 17.46 4.62 1.36
CA THR A 28 18.70 5.40 1.17
C THR A 28 19.47 5.56 2.49
N GLU A 29 18.75 5.62 3.61
CA GLU A 29 19.32 5.79 4.95
C GLU A 29 19.55 4.44 5.66
N LYS A 30 18.72 3.42 5.36
CA LYS A 30 18.72 2.13 6.05
C LYS A 30 18.74 0.96 5.08
N LYS A 31 19.69 0.05 5.29
CA LYS A 31 19.75 -1.24 4.59
C LYS A 31 18.98 -2.32 5.36
N ASP A 32 17.68 -2.10 5.53
CA ASP A 32 16.78 -3.07 6.16
C ASP A 32 16.13 -3.99 5.13
N TYR A 33 16.09 -5.30 5.43
CA TYR A 33 15.53 -6.30 4.52
C TYR A 33 14.00 -6.19 4.39
N LEU A 34 13.28 -5.83 5.45
CA LEU A 34 11.84 -5.64 5.42
C LEU A 34 11.46 -4.46 4.53
N LEU A 35 12.26 -3.39 4.49
CA LEU A 35 12.02 -2.27 3.57
C LEU A 35 12.14 -2.71 2.11
N ASN A 36 13.12 -3.56 1.77
CA ASN A 36 13.23 -4.12 0.42
C ASN A 36 11.97 -4.92 0.05
N GLN A 37 11.51 -5.79 0.95
CA GLN A 37 10.32 -6.60 0.71
C GLN A 37 9.05 -5.76 0.61
N ASN A 38 8.88 -4.79 1.52
CA ASN A 38 7.71 -3.91 1.51
C ASN A 38 7.63 -3.11 0.20
N GLN A 39 8.77 -2.65 -0.33
CA GLN A 39 8.80 -1.91 -1.58
C GLN A 39 8.42 -2.79 -2.78
N GLU A 40 9.00 -3.99 -2.88
CA GLU A 40 8.71 -4.88 -4.02
C GLU A 40 7.24 -5.34 -4.00
N GLU A 41 6.72 -5.72 -2.84
CA GLU A 41 5.29 -6.04 -2.69
C GLU A 41 4.41 -4.82 -3.03
N ALA A 42 4.76 -3.61 -2.57
CA ALA A 42 4.01 -2.40 -2.91
C ALA A 42 3.99 -2.07 -4.42
N LYS A 43 5.09 -2.37 -5.13
CA LYS A 43 5.13 -2.25 -6.60
C LYS A 43 4.23 -3.28 -7.29
N GLU A 44 4.20 -4.51 -6.79
CA GLU A 44 3.31 -5.55 -7.31
C GLU A 44 1.83 -5.18 -7.07
N TRP A 45 1.50 -4.67 -5.88
CA TRP A 45 0.18 -4.15 -5.56
C TRP A 45 -0.21 -2.98 -6.47
N LEU A 46 0.69 -2.03 -6.69
CA LEU A 46 0.45 -0.90 -7.59
C LEU A 46 0.19 -1.38 -9.02
N LYS A 47 0.98 -2.35 -9.50
CA LYS A 47 0.80 -2.94 -10.83
C LYS A 47 -0.57 -3.59 -10.95
N PHE A 48 -0.95 -4.44 -10.00
CA PHE A 48 -2.27 -5.08 -9.97
C PHE A 48 -3.37 -4.02 -9.96
N LEU A 49 -3.27 -3.03 -9.07
CA LEU A 49 -4.24 -1.95 -8.99
C LEU A 49 -4.39 -1.21 -10.32
N CYS A 50 -3.31 -0.92 -11.04
CA CYS A 50 -3.38 -0.26 -12.35
C CYS A 50 -4.01 -1.13 -13.47
N GLU A 51 -3.90 -2.46 -13.37
CA GLU A 51 -4.40 -3.42 -14.37
C GLU A 51 -5.87 -3.80 -14.13
N HIS A 52 -6.39 -3.56 -12.93
CA HIS A 52 -7.71 -4.03 -12.48
C HIS A 52 -8.62 -2.89 -12.04
N THR A 53 -9.91 -2.96 -12.40
CA THR A 53 -10.94 -2.00 -11.97
C THR A 53 -12.15 -2.67 -11.32
N ASP A 54 -12.24 -4.01 -11.34
CA ASP A 54 -13.35 -4.73 -10.73
C ASP A 54 -13.20 -4.75 -9.21
N LYS A 55 -14.26 -4.37 -8.49
CA LYS A 55 -14.23 -4.24 -7.03
C LYS A 55 -13.97 -5.56 -6.32
N GLU A 56 -14.39 -6.70 -6.87
CA GLU A 56 -14.14 -8.00 -6.23
C GLU A 56 -12.67 -8.40 -6.39
N GLU A 57 -12.07 -8.15 -7.55
CA GLU A 57 -10.62 -8.31 -7.73
C GLU A 57 -9.84 -7.38 -6.79
N LEU A 58 -10.24 -6.12 -6.69
CA LEU A 58 -9.58 -5.15 -5.80
C LEU A 58 -9.76 -5.48 -4.31
N LYS A 59 -10.85 -6.15 -3.90
CA LYS A 59 -11.00 -6.67 -2.53
C LYS A 59 -9.97 -7.75 -2.22
N THR A 60 -9.61 -8.59 -3.18
CA THR A 60 -8.53 -9.58 -2.96
C THR A 60 -7.18 -8.90 -2.71
N LEU A 61 -6.92 -7.77 -3.39
CA LEU A 61 -5.74 -6.95 -3.13
C LEU A 61 -5.81 -6.28 -1.74
N GLU A 62 -6.97 -5.76 -1.34
CA GLU A 62 -7.18 -5.22 0.02
C GLU A 62 -6.88 -6.25 1.10
N ASP A 63 -7.40 -7.47 0.95
CA ASP A 63 -7.17 -8.59 1.88
C ASP A 63 -5.68 -8.97 1.93
N GLU A 64 -4.99 -9.00 0.79
CA GLU A 64 -3.56 -9.26 0.74
C GLU A 64 -2.78 -8.19 1.51
N ILE A 65 -3.03 -6.90 1.24
CA ILE A 65 -2.35 -5.78 1.88
C ILE A 65 -2.65 -5.78 3.38
N ALA A 66 -3.88 -6.07 3.80
CA ALA A 66 -4.27 -6.16 5.21
C ALA A 66 -3.50 -7.26 5.94
N ASN A 67 -3.42 -8.46 5.33
CA ASN A 67 -2.65 -9.57 5.88
C ASN A 67 -1.17 -9.21 5.98
N ARG A 68 -0.58 -8.64 4.92
CA ARG A 68 0.83 -8.23 4.91
C ARG A 68 1.11 -7.15 5.94
N PHE A 69 0.20 -6.20 6.11
CA PHE A 69 0.29 -5.19 7.13
C PHE A 69 0.36 -5.82 8.53
N VAL A 70 -0.66 -6.59 8.92
CA VAL A 70 -0.77 -7.16 10.28
C VAL A 70 0.37 -8.13 10.61
N PHE A 71 0.75 -9.00 9.67
CA PHE A 71 1.72 -10.07 9.97
C PHE A 71 3.18 -9.67 9.74
N LYS A 72 3.46 -8.57 9.05
CA LYS A 72 4.82 -8.27 8.59
C LYS A 72 5.23 -6.81 8.65
N PHE A 73 4.33 -5.88 8.35
CA PHE A 73 4.70 -4.48 8.12
C PHE A 73 4.21 -3.50 9.20
N ASP A 74 3.33 -3.89 10.13
CA ASP A 74 2.97 -3.14 11.34
C ASP A 74 4.00 -3.31 12.46
N VAL A 75 5.26 -3.09 12.10
CA VAL A 75 6.41 -3.11 13.01
C VAL A 75 7.18 -1.80 12.86
N GLU A 76 7.75 -1.33 13.96
CA GLU A 76 8.65 -0.17 13.95
C GLU A 76 10.01 -0.61 13.40
N ILE A 77 10.39 -0.04 12.25
CA ILE A 77 11.70 -0.22 11.60
C ILE A 77 12.61 0.97 11.96
N ASP A 78 12.01 2.12 12.27
CA ASP A 78 12.71 3.31 12.74
C ASP A 78 11.84 4.19 13.64
N THR A 79 12.50 4.98 14.48
CA THR A 79 11.86 6.04 15.27
C THR A 79 11.64 7.33 14.45
N GLY A 80 11.94 7.30 13.15
CA GLY A 80 11.92 8.45 12.25
C GLY A 80 10.53 8.72 11.65
N GLU A 81 10.30 9.96 11.21
CA GLU A 81 9.01 10.37 10.64
C GLU A 81 8.59 9.53 9.41
N LEU A 82 9.57 9.05 8.63
CA LEU A 82 9.32 8.23 7.45
C LEU A 82 8.70 6.87 7.78
N ASP A 83 9.10 6.21 8.87
CA ASP A 83 8.51 4.91 9.24
C ASP A 83 7.06 5.09 9.71
N GLY A 84 6.81 6.15 10.48
CA GLY A 84 5.46 6.56 10.83
C GLY A 84 4.59 6.85 9.60
N ARG A 85 5.14 7.53 8.58
CA ARG A 85 4.45 7.79 7.32
C ARG A 85 4.19 6.50 6.54
N ARG A 86 5.16 5.57 6.46
CA ARG A 86 5.00 4.26 5.82
C ARG A 86 3.83 3.48 6.41
N VAL A 87 3.78 3.35 7.74
CA VAL A 87 2.69 2.66 8.44
C VAL A 87 1.35 3.38 8.21
N SER A 88 1.35 4.72 8.27
CA SER A 88 0.14 5.51 8.06
C SER A 88 -0.42 5.36 6.65
N LEU A 89 0.42 5.33 5.62
CA LEU A 89 0.01 5.14 4.22
C LEU A 89 -0.63 3.77 3.99
N MET A 90 -0.10 2.70 4.60
CA MET A 90 -0.72 1.38 4.52
C MET A 90 -2.11 1.37 5.18
N LYS A 91 -2.26 2.01 6.35
CA LYS A 91 -3.57 2.16 7.02
C LYS A 91 -4.53 3.00 6.18
N GLU A 92 -4.05 4.09 5.61
CA GLU A 92 -4.82 4.99 4.75
C GLU A 92 -5.35 4.23 3.53
N TYR A 93 -4.51 3.43 2.87
CA TYR A 93 -4.94 2.57 1.77
C TYR A 93 -6.09 1.65 2.18
N LEU A 94 -5.94 0.92 3.30
CA LEU A 94 -6.94 -0.05 3.76
C LEU A 94 -8.28 0.61 4.12
N ILE A 95 -8.24 1.77 4.78
CA ILE A 95 -9.45 2.53 5.11
C ILE A 95 -10.16 2.98 3.84
N LYS A 96 -9.42 3.58 2.91
CA LYS A 96 -9.96 4.11 1.65
C LYS A 96 -10.46 3.00 0.73
N SER A 97 -9.73 1.90 0.63
CA SER A 97 -10.12 0.73 -0.16
C SER A 97 -11.46 0.20 0.33
N ASN A 98 -11.61 -0.04 1.63
CA ASN A 98 -12.87 -0.48 2.23
C ASN A 98 -14.02 0.52 2.02
N GLU A 99 -13.75 1.83 2.00
CA GLU A 99 -14.76 2.84 1.67
C GLU A 99 -15.20 2.79 0.20
N PHE A 100 -14.24 2.61 -0.72
CA PHE A 100 -14.49 2.67 -2.17
C PHE A 100 -15.02 1.36 -2.76
N LEU A 101 -14.69 0.22 -2.15
CA LEU A 101 -15.02 -1.12 -2.64
C LEU A 101 -16.32 -1.70 -2.06
N LYS A 102 -16.97 -0.99 -1.12
CA LYS A 102 -18.37 -1.23 -0.74
C LYS A 102 -19.33 -0.96 -1.89
#